data_AF-A0A7X8JHV8-F1
#
_entry.id   AF-A0A7X8JHV8-F1
#
_cell.length_a   1.000
_cell.length_b   1.000
_cell.length_c   1.000
_cell.angle_alpha   90.00
_cell.angle_beta   90.00
_cell.angle_gamma   90.00
#
_symmetry.space_group_name_H-M   'P 1'
#
loop_
_entity.id
_entity.type
_entity.pdbx_description
1 polymer ?
#
loop_
_entity_poly.entity_id
_entity_poly.type
_entity_poly.pdbx_seq_one_letter_code
_entity_poly.pdbx_strand_id
1 'polypeptide(L)'
;MRKDYMRRATYLGQNLGHAVLNPQIDWVHKFLGETKGEACPGCHQSLLIAKPGRDYVECAICGRRGSVSMADGTLSFTWPEDPQDRLTMQGKYDHMREIARHTEDLYDPHVDEIKEKHKYFRELEDFTVKPPAK
;
A
#
# COMPACT_ATOMS: atom_id res chain seq x y z
N MET A 1 32.75 2.25 -14.92
CA MET A 1 31.28 2.07 -14.85
C MET A 1 30.97 0.71 -14.24
N ARG A 2 30.03 0.64 -13.28
CA ARG A 2 29.65 -0.59 -12.57
C ARG A 2 28.88 -1.53 -13.51
N LYS A 3 29.57 -2.50 -14.12
CA LYS A 3 28.99 -3.43 -15.12
C LYS A 3 27.86 -4.28 -14.55
N ASP A 4 27.92 -4.59 -13.27
CA ASP A 4 26.89 -5.28 -12.50
C ASP A 4 25.58 -4.50 -12.46
N TYR A 5 25.63 -3.17 -12.28
CA TYR A 5 24.43 -2.33 -12.28
C TYR A 5 23.80 -2.24 -13.66
N MET A 6 24.62 -2.15 -14.71
CA MET A 6 24.13 -2.18 -16.08
C MET A 6 23.41 -3.48 -16.41
N ARG A 7 23.98 -4.62 -16.00
CA ARG A 7 23.34 -5.93 -16.20
C ARG A 7 22.01 -6.05 -15.45
N ARG A 8 21.94 -5.57 -14.20
CA ARG A 8 20.69 -5.52 -13.43
C ARG A 8 19.63 -4.65 -14.09
N ALA A 9 20.01 -3.47 -14.60
CA ALA A 9 19.10 -2.59 -15.31
C ALA A 9 18.56 -3.23 -16.61
N THR A 10 19.40 -3.96 -17.35
CA THR A 10 18.96 -4.72 -18.53
C THR A 10 17.92 -5.78 -18.17
N TYR A 11 18.18 -6.59 -17.13
CA TYR A 11 17.21 -7.62 -16.70
C TYR A 11 15.92 -7.02 -16.17
N LEU A 12 15.98 -5.92 -15.42
CA LEU A 12 14.80 -5.19 -14.97
C LEU A 12 13.91 -4.79 -16.16
N GLY A 13 14.50 -4.18 -17.19
CA GLY A 13 13.77 -3.78 -18.39
C GLY A 13 13.14 -4.96 -19.14
N GLN A 14 13.87 -6.07 -19.29
CA GLN A 14 13.36 -7.29 -19.92
C GLN A 14 12.19 -7.91 -19.14
N ASN A 15 12.33 -8.02 -17.82
CA ASN A 15 11.30 -8.57 -16.94
C ASN A 15 10.04 -7.70 -16.95
N LEU A 16 10.19 -6.37 -16.91
CA LEU A 16 9.07 -5.43 -17.01
C LEU A 16 8.35 -5.57 -18.35
N GLY A 17 9.09 -5.56 -19.46
CA GLY A 17 8.50 -5.74 -20.80
C GLY A 17 7.73 -7.05 -20.93
N HIS A 18 8.28 -8.14 -20.40
CA HIS A 18 7.61 -9.44 -20.38
C HIS A 18 6.33 -9.41 -19.51
N ALA A 19 6.33 -8.71 -18.39
CA ALA A 19 5.17 -8.63 -17.49
C ALA A 19 4.02 -7.86 -18.13
N VAL A 20 4.34 -6.73 -18.78
CA VAL A 20 3.37 -5.89 -19.50
C VAL A 20 2.73 -6.65 -20.67
N LEU A 21 3.49 -7.47 -21.39
CA LEU A 21 2.98 -8.24 -22.53
C LEU A 21 2.21 -9.51 -22.14
N ASN A 22 2.34 -9.96 -20.88
CA ASN A 22 1.75 -11.22 -20.40
C ASN A 22 0.99 -11.03 -19.07
N PRO A 23 0.04 -10.08 -18.97
CA PRO A 23 -0.65 -9.76 -17.72
C PRO A 23 -1.50 -10.90 -17.15
N GLN A 24 -1.80 -11.92 -17.97
CA GLN A 24 -2.66 -13.06 -17.63
C GLN A 24 -1.92 -14.21 -16.92
N ILE A 25 -0.58 -14.18 -16.84
CA ILE A 25 0.18 -15.32 -16.32
C ILE A 25 0.60 -15.07 -14.87
N ASP A 26 0.30 -16.00 -13.98
CA ASP A 26 0.44 -15.87 -12.52
C ASP A 26 1.86 -15.54 -11.99
N TRP A 27 2.90 -15.69 -12.82
CA TRP A 27 4.29 -15.32 -12.47
C TRP A 27 4.47 -13.80 -12.23
N VAL A 28 3.49 -12.94 -12.52
CA VAL A 28 3.56 -11.49 -12.18
C VAL A 28 3.79 -11.25 -10.69
N HIS A 29 3.41 -12.20 -9.83
CA HIS A 29 3.61 -12.12 -8.38
C HIS A 29 4.93 -12.76 -7.93
N LYS A 30 5.77 -13.24 -8.85
CA LYS A 30 7.08 -13.80 -8.49
C LYS A 30 8.12 -12.69 -8.41
N PHE A 31 8.81 -12.60 -7.27
CA PHE A 31 9.98 -11.74 -7.17
C PHE A 31 11.10 -12.30 -8.07
N LEU A 32 11.57 -11.47 -9.01
CA LEU A 32 12.66 -11.83 -9.94
C LEU A 32 14.01 -11.22 -9.53
N GLY A 33 14.07 -10.51 -8.41
CA GLY A 33 15.30 -9.96 -7.86
C GLY A 33 16.09 -10.98 -7.05
N GLU A 34 17.32 -10.63 -6.72
CA GLU A 34 18.23 -11.46 -5.91
C GLU A 34 18.02 -11.28 -4.40
N THR A 35 17.33 -10.20 -3.99
CA THR A 35 17.07 -9.89 -2.58
C THR A 35 16.15 -10.93 -1.96
N LYS A 36 16.56 -11.52 -0.83
CA LYS A 36 15.68 -12.32 0.02
C LYS A 36 15.10 -11.41 1.11
N GLY A 37 13.79 -11.52 1.38
CA GLY A 37 13.18 -10.88 2.56
C GLY A 37 12.48 -9.54 2.33
N GLU A 38 11.96 -9.27 1.13
CA GLU A 38 10.96 -8.21 0.99
C GLU A 38 9.68 -8.63 1.71
N ALA A 39 9.00 -7.65 2.33
CA ALA A 39 7.89 -7.97 3.21
C ALA A 39 6.74 -8.59 2.44
N CYS A 40 6.11 -7.86 1.52
CA CYS A 40 4.89 -8.31 0.87
C CYS A 40 5.19 -9.18 -0.36
N PRO A 41 4.73 -10.45 -0.43
CA PRO A 41 4.98 -11.31 -1.58
C PRO A 41 4.08 -11.00 -2.79
N GLY A 42 3.12 -10.08 -2.66
CA GLY A 42 2.28 -9.64 -3.78
C GLY A 42 3.00 -8.58 -4.62
N CYS A 43 3.33 -7.45 -3.98
CA CYS A 43 3.95 -6.30 -4.65
C CYS A 43 5.46 -6.16 -4.41
N HIS A 44 6.05 -7.02 -3.58
CA HIS A 44 7.51 -7.06 -3.36
C HIS A 44 8.01 -5.73 -2.80
N GLN A 45 7.31 -5.21 -1.79
CA GLN A 45 7.65 -3.98 -1.07
C GLN A 45 7.61 -4.22 0.44
N SER A 46 8.50 -3.53 1.15
CA SER A 46 8.60 -3.58 2.61
C SER A 46 7.89 -2.42 3.33
N LEU A 47 7.03 -1.70 2.62
CA LEU A 47 6.23 -0.61 3.19
C LEU A 47 4.92 -1.15 3.76
N LEU A 48 4.85 -1.22 5.09
CA LEU A 48 3.70 -1.73 5.82
C LEU A 48 3.14 -0.67 6.77
N ILE A 49 1.83 -0.69 6.94
CA ILE A 49 1.08 0.16 7.86
C ILE A 49 0.64 -0.71 9.03
N ALA A 50 1.13 -0.37 10.23
CA ALA A 50 0.63 -0.90 11.50
C ALA A 50 -0.32 0.13 12.13
N LYS A 51 -1.53 -0.30 12.51
CA LYS A 51 -2.52 0.57 13.15
C LYS A 51 -2.74 0.12 14.60
N PRO A 52 -2.79 1.04 15.58
CA PRO A 52 -3.15 0.69 16.96
C PRO A 52 -4.46 -0.09 17.03
N GLY A 53 -4.52 -1.12 17.87
CA GLY A 53 -5.70 -1.96 18.05
C GLY A 53 -5.95 -3.01 16.97
N ARG A 54 -5.01 -3.20 16.03
CA ARG A 54 -5.01 -4.30 15.06
C ARG A 54 -3.88 -5.28 15.38
N ASP A 55 -4.12 -6.56 15.14
CA ASP A 55 -3.16 -7.66 15.27
C ASP A 55 -2.47 -8.02 13.94
N TYR A 56 -2.75 -7.25 12.88
CA TYR A 56 -2.17 -7.39 11.57
C TYR A 56 -1.53 -6.08 11.09
N VAL A 57 -0.59 -6.22 10.15
CA VAL A 57 -0.06 -5.13 9.34
C VAL A 57 -0.66 -5.21 7.94
N GLU A 58 -0.80 -4.05 7.30
CA GLU A 58 -1.32 -3.95 5.93
C GLU A 58 -0.22 -3.43 5.00
N CYS A 59 -0.04 -4.06 3.84
CA CYS A 59 0.84 -3.53 2.82
C CYS A 59 0.31 -2.19 2.30
N ALA A 60 1.11 -1.14 2.39
CA ALA A 60 0.71 0.20 1.97
C ALA A 60 0.46 0.32 0.46
N ILE A 61 0.95 -0.65 -0.32
CA ILE A 61 0.89 -0.62 -1.79
C ILE A 61 -0.31 -1.42 -2.28
N CYS A 62 -0.40 -2.69 -1.91
CA CYS A 62 -1.45 -3.59 -2.44
C CYS A 62 -2.56 -3.93 -1.45
N GLY A 63 -2.50 -3.45 -0.21
CA GLY A 63 -3.54 -3.70 0.80
C GLY A 63 -3.53 -5.10 1.42
N ARG A 64 -2.61 -5.99 1.01
CA ARG A 64 -2.50 -7.34 1.59
C ARG A 64 -2.22 -7.26 3.09
N ARG A 65 -2.92 -8.09 3.86
CA ARG A 65 -2.73 -8.19 5.32
C ARG A 65 -1.78 -9.32 5.66
N GLY A 66 -0.96 -9.12 6.67
CA GLY A 66 -0.04 -10.10 7.21
C GLY A 66 0.29 -9.79 8.66
N SER A 67 1.27 -10.50 9.22
CA SER A 67 1.78 -10.24 10.56
C SER A 67 3.30 -10.05 10.53
N VAL A 68 3.78 -9.24 11.48
CA VAL A 68 5.20 -9.01 11.71
C VAL A 68 5.52 -9.55 13.09
N SER A 69 6.58 -10.33 13.18
CA SER A 69 7.16 -10.76 14.45
C SER A 69 8.62 -10.36 14.51
N MET A 70 9.13 -10.23 15.72
CA MET A 70 10.53 -9.95 15.97
C MET A 70 11.05 -10.97 16.97
N ALA A 71 12.05 -11.74 16.56
CA ALA A 71 12.70 -12.76 17.38
C ALA A 71 14.21 -12.66 17.17
N ASP A 72 14.99 -12.70 18.26
CA ASP A 72 16.46 -12.63 18.23
C ASP A 72 17.03 -11.45 17.41
N GLY A 73 16.38 -10.28 17.52
CA GLY A 73 16.76 -9.07 16.77
C GLY A 73 16.47 -9.13 15.26
N THR A 74 15.81 -10.19 14.79
CA THR A 74 15.45 -10.39 13.39
C THR A 74 13.95 -10.19 13.20
N LEU A 75 13.61 -9.40 12.19
CA LEU A 75 12.23 -9.15 11.79
C LEU A 75 11.77 -10.22 10.78
N SER A 76 10.60 -10.80 11.03
CA SER A 76 9.99 -11.83 10.20
C SER A 76 8.59 -11.42 9.78
N PHE A 77 8.22 -11.78 8.55
CA PHE A 77 6.89 -11.56 7.99
C PHE A 77 6.17 -12.89 7.82
N THR A 78 4.88 -12.92 8.16
CA THR A 78 4.01 -14.06 7.88
C THR A 78 2.80 -13.58 7.08
N TRP A 79 2.49 -14.30 6.01
CA TRP A 79 1.42 -13.95 5.08
C TRP A 79 0.41 -15.10 4.99
N PRO A 80 -0.90 -14.80 5.00
CA PRO A 80 -1.93 -15.80 4.78
C PRO A 80 -1.90 -16.30 3.33
N GLU A 81 -2.47 -17.49 3.09
CA GLU A 81 -2.58 -18.08 1.76
C GLU A 81 -3.42 -17.22 0.81
N ASP A 82 -4.58 -16.74 1.27
CA ASP A 82 -5.40 -15.78 0.53
C ASP A 82 -4.62 -14.46 0.37
N PRO A 83 -4.31 -14.05 -0.87
CA PRO A 83 -3.45 -12.91 -1.09
C PRO A 83 -4.11 -11.57 -0.78
N GLN A 84 -5.46 -11.47 -0.79
CA GLN A 84 -6.19 -10.20 -0.63
C GLN A 84 -5.50 -9.01 -1.31
N ASP A 85 -5.06 -9.23 -2.54
CA ASP A 85 -4.15 -8.33 -3.25
C ASP A 85 -4.94 -7.46 -4.24
N ARG A 86 -4.93 -6.14 -4.01
CA ARG A 86 -5.58 -5.13 -4.86
C ARG A 86 -5.03 -5.05 -6.28
N LEU A 87 -3.88 -5.67 -6.57
CA LEU A 87 -3.29 -5.71 -7.91
C LEU A 87 -3.90 -6.80 -8.79
N THR A 88 -4.55 -7.80 -8.19
CA THR A 88 -5.33 -8.80 -8.93
C THR A 88 -6.59 -8.18 -9.54
N MET A 89 -7.16 -8.78 -10.59
CA MET A 89 -8.39 -8.25 -11.19
C MET A 89 -9.55 -8.21 -10.18
N GLN A 90 -9.73 -9.27 -9.39
CA GLN A 90 -10.76 -9.30 -8.34
C GLN A 90 -10.48 -8.22 -7.28
N GLY A 91 -9.23 -8.09 -6.82
CA GLY A 91 -8.85 -7.08 -5.85
C GLY A 91 -9.07 -5.64 -6.34
N LYS A 92 -8.89 -5.37 -7.64
CA LYS A 92 -9.23 -4.08 -8.26
C LYS A 92 -10.74 -3.82 -8.19
N TYR A 93 -11.58 -4.81 -8.51
CA TYR A 93 -13.04 -4.67 -8.39
C TYR A 93 -13.47 -4.44 -6.94
N ASP A 94 -12.89 -5.17 -5.99
CA ASP A 94 -13.17 -5.01 -4.57
C ASP A 94 -12.79 -3.62 -4.06
N HIS A 95 -11.61 -3.13 -4.46
CA HIS A 95 -11.15 -1.79 -4.10
C HIS A 95 -12.00 -0.69 -4.74
N MET A 96 -12.46 -0.86 -5.98
CA MET A 96 -13.38 0.09 -6.61
C MET A 96 -14.71 0.18 -5.85
N ARG A 97 -15.24 -0.95 -5.36
CA ARG A 97 -16.44 -0.96 -4.51
C ARG A 97 -16.21 -0.29 -3.16
N GLU A 98 -15.04 -0.50 -2.56
CA GLU A 98 -14.62 0.20 -1.34
C GLU A 98 -14.58 1.72 -1.56
N ILE A 99 -13.97 2.19 -2.64
CA ILE A 99 -13.91 3.62 -3.00
C ILE A 99 -15.31 4.20 -3.22
N ALA A 100 -16.16 3.50 -3.97
CA ALA A 100 -17.54 3.93 -4.22
C ALA A 100 -18.29 4.09 -2.90
N ARG A 101 -18.22 3.08 -2.02
CA ARG A 101 -18.82 3.14 -0.69
C ARG A 101 -18.30 4.32 0.14
N HIS A 102 -16.99 4.55 0.17
CA HIS A 102 -16.41 5.67 0.92
C HIS A 102 -16.85 7.04 0.36
N THR A 103 -17.01 7.14 -0.95
CA THR A 103 -17.50 8.36 -1.60
C THR A 103 -18.98 8.55 -1.30
N GLU A 104 -19.81 7.58 -1.68
CA GLU A 104 -21.27 7.70 -1.70
C GLU A 104 -21.89 7.62 -0.31
N ASP A 105 -21.42 6.70 0.55
CA ASP A 105 -22.06 6.48 1.85
C ASP A 105 -21.48 7.35 2.96
N LEU A 106 -20.20 7.74 2.85
CA LEU A 106 -19.47 8.38 3.94
C LEU A 106 -19.09 9.84 3.65
N TYR A 107 -18.77 10.19 2.41
CA TYR A 107 -18.36 11.55 2.06
C TYR A 107 -19.53 12.39 1.53
N ASP A 108 -20.25 11.91 0.52
CA ASP A 108 -21.32 12.65 -0.17
C ASP A 108 -22.41 13.18 0.78
N PRO A 109 -22.88 12.43 1.81
CA PRO A 109 -23.87 12.96 2.75
C PRO A 109 -23.39 14.16 3.58
N HIS A 110 -22.06 14.35 3.66
CA HIS A 110 -21.42 15.38 4.46
C HIS A 110 -20.69 16.43 3.62
N VAL A 111 -20.79 16.37 2.29
CA VAL A 111 -19.99 17.21 1.39
C VAL A 111 -20.17 18.70 1.63
N ASP A 112 -21.39 19.15 1.92
CA ASP A 112 -21.67 20.57 2.14
C ASP A 112 -21.13 21.04 3.51
N GLU A 113 -21.25 20.21 4.55
CA GLU A 113 -20.63 20.48 5.87
C GLU A 113 -19.11 20.57 5.75
N ILE A 114 -18.49 19.66 4.99
CA ILE A 114 -17.05 19.64 4.74
C ILE A 114 -16.60 20.88 3.99
N LYS A 115 -17.35 21.31 2.96
CA LYS A 115 -17.06 22.54 2.20
C LYS A 115 -17.10 23.78 3.09
N GLU A 116 -18.11 23.89 3.96
CA GLU A 116 -18.23 25.03 4.88
C GLU A 116 -17.08 25.05 5.90
N LYS A 117 -16.76 23.90 6.51
CA LYS A 117 -15.59 23.77 7.40
C LYS A 117 -14.29 24.12 6.69
N HIS A 118 -14.11 23.64 5.46
CA HIS A 118 -12.92 23.94 4.67
C HIS A 118 -12.80 25.44 4.35
N LYS A 119 -13.91 26.12 4.05
CA LYS A 119 -13.95 27.57 3.88
C LYS A 119 -13.53 28.29 5.16
N TYR A 120 -14.11 27.93 6.30
CA TYR A 120 -13.71 28.46 7.60
C TYR A 120 -12.20 28.34 7.86
N PHE A 121 -11.61 27.15 7.65
CA PHE A 121 -10.18 26.95 7.85
C PHE A 121 -9.31 27.75 6.87
N ARG A 122 -9.78 27.98 5.64
CA ARG A 122 -9.07 28.79 4.65
C ARG A 122 -9.08 30.28 4.96
N GLU A 123 -10.16 30.77 5.57
CA GLU A 123 -10.34 32.17 5.97
C GLU A 123 -9.79 32.46 7.36
N LEU A 124 -9.31 31.43 8.07
CA LEU A 124 -8.69 31.57 9.38
C LEU A 124 -7.36 32.33 9.25
N GLU A 125 -7.31 33.56 9.74
CA GLU A 125 -6.07 34.37 9.75
C GLU A 125 -5.24 34.16 11.03
N ASP A 126 -5.88 33.73 12.12
CA ASP A 126 -5.24 33.49 13.41
C ASP A 126 -5.13 31.98 13.72
N PHE A 127 -3.91 31.47 13.62
CA PHE A 127 -3.56 30.08 13.92
C PHE A 127 -3.08 29.87 15.36
N THR A 128 -3.29 30.84 16.26
CA THR A 128 -2.84 30.72 17.65
C THR A 128 -3.74 29.77 18.44
N VAL A 129 -3.42 28.48 18.38
CA VAL A 129 -4.02 27.48 19.28
C VAL A 129 -3.32 27.59 20.63
N LYS A 130 -4.04 28.01 21.67
CA LYS A 130 -3.50 27.94 23.04
C LYS A 130 -3.24 26.47 23.39
N PRO A 131 -2.02 26.10 23.84
CA PRO A 131 -1.76 24.74 24.26
C PRO A 131 -2.72 24.36 25.40
N PRO A 132 -3.19 23.11 25.45
CA PRO A 132 -4.06 22.66 26.53
C PRO A 132 -3.39 22.92 27.88
N ALA A 133 -4.15 23.47 28.83
CA ALA A 133 -3.67 23.68 30.19
C ALA A 133 -3.29 22.33 30.80
N LYS A 134 -2.15 22.30 31.51
CA LYS A 134 -1.64 21.12 32.22
C LYS A 134 -2.65 20.59 33.23
#